data_AF-A0A2H1WD36-F1
#
_entry.id   AF-A0A2H1WD36-F1
#
_cell.length_a   1.000
_cell.length_b   1.000
_cell.length_c   1.000
_cell.angle_alpha   90.00
_cell.angle_beta   90.00
_cell.angle_gamma   90.00
#
_symmetry.space_group_name_H-M   'P 1'
#
loop_
_entity.id
_entity.type
_entity.pdbx_description
1 polymer ?
#
loop_
_entity_poly.entity_id
_entity_poly.type
_entity_poly.pdbx_seq_one_letter_code
_entity_poly.pdbx_strand_id
1 'polypeptide(L)' 'MDTNVQCANCNREASAECSLCRRTPYCSTYCQKKDWAAHQIECLRSVPTIHADPQQHQSIMLIVESQHQ' A
#
# COMPACT_ATOMS: atom_id res chain seq x y z
N MET A 1 16.78 17.36 5.73
CA MET A 1 15.48 17.79 5.18
C MET A 1 14.42 17.10 6.00
N ASP A 2 14.10 17.72 7.13
CA ASP A 2 13.11 17.29 8.08
C ASP A 2 11.74 17.50 7.45
N THR A 3 11.24 16.47 6.78
CA THR A 3 9.85 16.45 6.31
C THR A 3 8.96 16.46 7.54
N ASN A 4 8.51 17.65 7.94
CA ASN A 4 7.54 17.82 9.02
C ASN A 4 6.24 17.15 8.58
N VAL A 5 6.00 15.94 9.09
CA VAL A 5 4.82 15.15 8.74
C VAL A 5 3.67 15.63 9.61
N GLN A 6 2.58 16.08 8.98
CA GLN A 6 1.45 16.66 9.69
C GLN A 6 0.30 15.65 9.81
N CYS A 7 -0.38 15.66 10.96
CA CYS A 7 -1.54 14.84 11.25
C CYS A 7 -2.67 15.18 10.28
N ALA A 8 -3.19 14.17 9.57
CA ALA A 8 -4.27 14.35 8.61
C ALA A 8 -5.57 14.88 9.23
N ASN A 9 -5.78 14.69 10.53
CA ASN A 9 -7.01 15.11 11.22
C ASN A 9 -6.94 16.51 11.83
N CYS A 10 -5.80 16.91 12.40
CA CYS A 10 -5.68 18.15 13.19
C CYS A 10 -4.47 19.02 12.83
N ASN A 11 -3.71 18.66 11.79
CA ASN A 11 -2.57 19.39 11.25
C ASN A 11 -1.39 19.65 12.20
N ARG A 12 -1.41 19.12 13.44
CA ARG A 12 -0.26 19.08 14.34
C ARG A 12 0.79 18.08 13.87
N GLU A 13 1.98 18.12 14.45
CA GLU A 13 3.03 17.13 14.17
C GLU A 13 2.51 15.69 14.37
N ALA A 14 2.73 14.86 13.35
CA ALA A 14 2.42 13.44 13.41
C ALA A 14 3.60 12.67 13.98
N SER A 15 3.29 11.75 14.88
CA SER A 15 4.27 10.85 15.50
C SER A 15 3.94 9.38 15.25
N ALA A 16 2.83 9.12 14.56
CA ALA A 16 2.34 7.80 14.24
C ALA A 16 1.73 7.78 12.83
N GLU A 17 1.54 6.59 12.30
CA GLU A 17 0.92 6.35 11.01
C GLU A 17 -0.26 5.39 11.19
N CYS A 18 -1.14 5.33 10.19
CA CYS A 18 -2.24 4.37 10.20
C CYS A 18 -1.71 2.94 10.36
N SER A 19 -2.13 2.22 11.40
CA SER A 19 -1.65 0.86 11.68
C SER A 19 -1.94 -0.16 10.57
N LEU A 20 -2.94 0.11 9.73
CA LEU A 20 -3.37 -0.77 8.63
C LEU A 20 -2.59 -0.51 7.35
N CYS A 21 -2.64 0.72 6.84
CA CYS A 21 -2.05 1.04 5.53
C CYS A 21 -0.67 1.71 5.62
N ARG A 22 -0.26 2.21 6.80
CA ARG A 22 1.01 2.93 7.04
C ARG A 22 1.27 4.11 6.10
N ARG A 23 0.23 4.67 5.47
CA ARG A 23 0.34 5.79 4.52
C ARG A 23 -0.10 7.13 5.10
N THR A 24 -1.10 7.12 5.98
CA THR A 24 -1.67 8.36 6.50
C THR A 24 -1.11 8.67 7.89
N PRO A 25 -0.46 9.83 8.08
CA PRO A 25 0.15 10.24 9.35
C PRO A 25 -0.89 10.82 10.33
N TYR A 26 -0.75 10.49 11.61
CA TYR A 26 -1.58 10.98 12.71
C TYR A 26 -0.75 11.31 13.95
N CYS A 27 -1.21 12.28 14.74
CA CYS A 27 -0.59 12.57 16.04
C CYS A 27 -0.99 11.56 17.13
N SER A 28 -2.09 10.81 16.94
CA SER A 28 -2.58 9.79 17.87
C SER A 28 -3.64 8.89 17.23
N THR A 29 -3.93 7.76 17.87
CA THR A 29 -5.04 6.85 17.50
C THR A 29 -6.42 7.52 17.60
N TYR A 30 -6.56 8.56 18.43
CA TYR A 30 -7.78 9.36 18.48
C TYR A 30 -8.02 10.10 17.17
N CYS A 31 -6.99 10.77 16.63
CA CYS A 31 -7.08 11.46 15.35
C CYS A 31 -7.33 10.50 14.19
N GLN A 32 -6.73 9.31 14.21
CA GLN A 32 -7.02 8.25 13.24
C GLN A 32 -8.50 7.85 13.27
N LYS A 33 -9.07 7.59 14.46
CA LYS A 33 -10.49 7.20 14.60
C LYS A 33 -11.45 8.31 14.16
N LYS A 34 -11.11 9.56 14.43
CA LYS A 34 -11.88 10.74 13.99
C LYS A 34 -11.88 10.90 12.48
N ASP A 35 -10.76 10.61 11.84
CA ASP A 35 -10.58 10.68 10.39
C ASP A 35 -11.09 9.44 9.65
N TRP A 36 -11.33 8.33 10.36
CA TRP A 36 -11.67 7.02 9.79
C TRP A 36 -12.80 7.06 8.77
N ALA A 37 -13.85 7.85 9.00
CA ALA A 37 -14.98 7.94 8.07
C ALA A 37 -14.56 8.39 6.67
N ALA A 38 -13.61 9.32 6.57
CA ALA A 38 -13.03 9.80 5.32
C ALA A 38 -11.90 8.88 4.82
N HIS A 39 -11.03 8.44 5.72
CA HIS A 39 -9.84 7.65 5.39
C HIS A 39 -10.13 6.19 5.00
N GLN A 40 -11.22 5.57 5.47
CA GLN A 40 -11.46 4.13 5.34
C GLN A 40 -11.39 3.60 3.90
N ILE A 41 -11.93 4.36 2.93
CA ILE A 41 -11.99 3.92 1.53
C ILE A 41 -10.58 3.88 0.93
N GLU A 42 -9.77 4.89 1.21
CA GLU A 42 -8.38 4.97 0.75
C GLU A 42 -7.47 3.99 1.50
N CYS A 43 -7.74 3.77 2.78
CA CYS A 43 -7.02 2.82 3.62
C CYS A 43 -7.13 1.40 3.07
N LEU A 44 -8.34 0.95 2.76
CA LEU A 44 -8.62 -0.39 2.26
C LEU A 44 -8.06 -0.63 0.85
N ARG A 45 -8.04 0.40 0.00
CA ARG A 45 -7.39 0.33 -1.32
C ARG A 45 -5.88 0.19 -1.24
N SER A 46 -5.28 0.67 -0.16
CA SER A 46 -3.83 0.72 0.03
C SER A 46 -3.26 -0.54 0.68
N VAL A 47 -4.10 -1.35 1.32
CA VAL A 47 -3.68 -2.68 1.75
C VAL A 47 -3.46 -3.49 0.47
N PRO A 48 -2.24 -3.97 0.17
CA PRO A 48 -2.08 -4.94 -0.89
C PRO A 48 -2.95 -6.11 -0.49
N THR A 49 -4.09 -6.25 -1.17
CA THR A 49 -4.78 -7.53 -1.21
C THR A 49 -3.70 -8.53 -1.54
N ILE A 50 -3.50 -9.50 -0.66
CA ILE A 50 -2.75 -10.70 -0.99
C ILE A 50 -3.50 -11.27 -2.19
N HIS A 51 -3.11 -10.83 -3.38
CA HIS A 51 -3.45 -11.49 -4.60
C HIS A 51 -2.79 -12.84 -4.39
N ALA A 52 -3.60 -13.86 -4.09
CA ALA A 52 -3.23 -15.21 -4.45
C ALA A 52 -2.71 -15.12 -5.89
N ASP A 53 -1.44 -15.47 -6.08
CA ASP A 53 -0.80 -15.58 -7.37
C ASP A 53 -1.18 -16.95 -7.95
N PRO A 54 -1.99 -17.03 -9.02
CA PRO A 54 -2.11 -18.26 -9.81
C PRO A 54 -1.35 -18.16 -11.15
N GLN A 55 -0.27 -17.37 -11.25
CA GLN A 55 0.34 -17.03 -12.55
C GLN A 55 1.87 -17.17 -12.56
N GLN A 56 2.44 -18.12 -11.80
CA GLN A 56 3.75 -18.70 -12.14
C GLN A 56 3.61 -19.86 -13.14
N HIS A 57 3.06 -19.59 -14.34
CA HIS A 57 3.21 -20.51 -15.46
C HIS A 57 4.54 -20.25 -16.16
N GLN A 58 5.55 -20.98 -15.70
CA GLN A 58 6.86 -21.14 -16.33
C GLN A 58 6.70 -21.42 -17.83
N SER A 59 7.30 -20.55 -18.65
CA SER A 59 7.33 -20.68 -20.10
C SER A 59 8.09 -21.94 -20.50
N ILE A 60 7.40 -22.88 -21.14
CA ILE A 60 8.04 -24.06 -21.74
C ILE A 60 8.84 -23.58 -22.96
N MET A 61 10.17 -23.51 -22.83
CA MET A 61 11.05 -23.36 -23.98
C MET A 61 11.03 -24.66 -24.77
N LEU A 62 10.35 -24.67 -25.92
CA LEU A 62 10.62 -25.63 -26.98
C LEU A 62 11.36 -24.87 -28.07
N ILE A 63 12.69 -24.98 -27.99
CA ILE A 63 13.60 -24.64 -29.07
C ILE A 63 13.25 -25.64 -30.19
N VAL A 64 12.48 -25.22 -31.20
CA VAL A 64 12.42 -25.99 -32.45
C VAL A 64 13.77 -25.79 -33.11
N GLU A 65 14.57 -26.84 -33.01
CA GLU A 65 15.81 -27.03 -33.74
C GLU A 65 15.60 -26.73 -35.23
N SER A 66 16.52 -25.94 -35.77
CA SER A 66 17.15 -26.13 -37.08
C SER A 66 16.29 -26.79 -38.15
N GLN A 67 15.93 -26.04 -39.21
CA GLN A 67 16.10 -26.54 -40.58
C GLN A 67 16.41 -25.36 -41.50
N HIS A 68 17.67 -25.32 -41.95
CA HIS A 68 18.09 -24.58 -43.13
C HIS A 68 17.51 -25.27 -44.36
N GLN A 69 16.95 -24.50 -45.29
CA GLN A 69 16.93 -24.86 -46.71
C GLN A 69 17.20 -23.61 -47.55
#